data_AF-A0AAW3K5M5-F1
#
_entry.id   AF-A0AAW3K5M5-F1
#
_cell.length_a   1.000
_cell.length_b   1.000
_cell.length_c   1.000
_cell.angle_alpha   90.00
_cell.angle_beta   90.00
_cell.angle_gamma   90.00
#
_symmetry.space_group_name_H-M   'P 1'
#
loop_
_entity.id
_entity.type
_entity.pdbx_description
1 polymer ?
#
loop_
_entity_poly.entity_id
_entity_poly.type
_entity_poly.pdbx_seq_one_letter_code
_entity_poly.pdbx_strand_id
1 'polypeptide(L)'
;MLLARSTLPIQMPKRWMKIILSTIAITSTIVVTGCASKPQINNPTRYAVAPDYYTVRSGDTLSAISMRYGLSYLSVAEMNDIAAPYRIYVGQSLRLKKGGGNVTRSTTKPLTSNEPQIQRQTIKLPTQQPTSPTGTTTAQPVTPPPVQTTTTVQSTQLRWVKPSNGSVIANYNIANNIKGIRFGGNQGDPIFAAADGQVVYAADGLKEYGNLVLVKHIDGYITAYAHNSKMLVKSGQTVTAGQKIAEMGSSGASSTMLEFQVRLDGKPINPANILPIN
;
A
#
# COMPACT_ATOMS: atom_id res chain seq x y z
N MET A 1 40.56 -55.21 -39.75
CA MET A 1 41.79 -54.65 -39.15
C MET A 1 41.48 -54.40 -37.67
N LEU A 2 41.83 -55.38 -36.82
CA LEU A 2 41.48 -55.44 -35.39
C LEU A 2 42.48 -54.60 -34.58
N LEU A 3 42.02 -53.64 -33.78
CA LEU A 3 42.85 -52.91 -32.81
C LEU A 3 42.83 -53.66 -31.47
N ALA A 4 43.93 -54.35 -31.15
CA ALA A 4 44.16 -54.96 -29.85
C ALA A 4 44.52 -53.88 -28.81
N ARG A 5 43.71 -53.78 -27.74
CA ARG A 5 44.03 -52.94 -26.57
C ARG A 5 44.88 -53.76 -25.59
N SER A 6 46.12 -53.32 -25.40
CA SER A 6 47.04 -53.79 -24.37
C SER A 6 46.62 -53.24 -22.99
N THR A 7 46.40 -54.14 -22.03
CA THR A 7 46.24 -53.78 -20.61
C THR A 7 47.39 -54.41 -19.83
N LEU A 8 48.21 -53.57 -19.21
CA LEU A 8 49.26 -53.98 -18.28
C LEU A 8 48.65 -54.12 -16.87
N PRO A 9 48.90 -55.20 -16.12
CA PRO A 9 48.44 -55.32 -14.75
C PRO A 9 49.32 -54.48 -13.81
N ILE A 10 48.71 -53.51 -13.14
CA ILE A 10 49.35 -52.73 -12.07
C ILE A 10 49.38 -53.60 -10.81
N GLN A 11 50.54 -54.14 -10.48
CA GLN A 11 50.76 -54.93 -9.27
C GLN A 11 51.19 -54.00 -8.12
N MET A 12 50.24 -53.62 -7.25
CA MET A 12 50.54 -52.81 -6.08
C MET A 12 51.03 -53.65 -4.88
N PRO A 13 52.03 -53.18 -4.12
CA PRO A 13 52.58 -53.90 -2.98
C PRO A 13 51.63 -53.90 -1.76
N LYS A 14 51.41 -55.08 -1.18
CA LYS A 14 50.50 -55.36 -0.04
C LYS A 14 50.69 -54.51 1.23
N ARG A 15 51.79 -53.75 1.35
CA ARG A 15 52.00 -52.82 2.47
C ARG A 15 51.16 -51.54 2.35
N TRP A 16 50.77 -51.15 1.15
CA TRP A 16 49.96 -49.95 0.91
C TRP A 16 48.45 -50.19 1.10
N MET A 17 48.01 -51.46 1.04
CA MET A 17 46.60 -51.82 1.26
C MET A 17 46.17 -51.67 2.73
N LYS A 18 47.10 -51.80 3.70
CA LYS A 18 46.80 -51.57 5.13
C LYS A 18 46.72 -50.09 5.49
N ILE A 19 47.38 -49.21 4.73
CA ILE A 19 47.35 -47.76 4.97
C ILE A 19 46.05 -47.16 4.41
N ILE A 20 45.58 -47.64 3.26
CA ILE A 20 44.31 -47.18 2.66
C ILE A 20 43.08 -47.74 3.41
N LEU A 21 43.19 -48.90 4.06
CA LEU A 21 42.12 -49.44 4.90
C LEU A 21 42.10 -48.89 6.35
N SER A 22 43.17 -48.20 6.78
CA SER A 22 43.28 -47.62 8.13
C SER A 22 42.80 -46.16 8.22
N THR A 23 42.50 -45.50 7.11
CA THR A 23 41.96 -44.12 7.10
C THR A 23 40.42 -44.07 6.94
N ILE A 24 39.76 -45.22 6.81
CA ILE A 24 38.29 -45.31 6.69
C ILE A 24 37.62 -45.64 8.05
N ALA A 25 38.40 -45.87 9.11
CA ALA A 25 37.89 -46.23 10.44
C ALA A 25 38.00 -45.11 11.51
N ILE A 26 38.34 -43.86 11.14
CA ILE A 26 38.28 -42.67 12.04
C ILE A 26 37.62 -41.48 11.32
N THR A 27 36.61 -41.75 10.47
CA THR A 27 35.72 -40.70 9.92
C THR A 27 34.24 -41.02 10.13
N SER A 28 33.94 -41.86 11.13
CA SER A 28 32.59 -42.28 11.49
C SER A 28 32.24 -41.88 12.93
N THR A 29 32.30 -40.58 13.24
CA THR A 29 31.55 -40.01 14.39
C THR A 29 31.41 -38.49 14.25
N ILE A 30 30.69 -38.03 13.22
CA ILE A 30 30.01 -36.74 13.28
C ILE A 30 28.60 -36.98 12.74
N VAL A 31 27.75 -37.59 13.58
CA VAL A 31 26.31 -37.37 13.50
C VAL A 31 26.10 -35.97 14.08
N VAL A 32 26.31 -34.93 13.28
CA VAL A 32 25.70 -33.65 13.59
C VAL A 32 24.27 -33.77 13.13
N THR A 33 23.41 -34.01 14.12
CA THR A 33 22.01 -33.61 14.14
C THR A 33 21.90 -32.21 13.54
N GLY A 34 21.70 -32.14 12.23
CA GLY A 34 21.24 -30.93 11.59
C GLY A 34 19.82 -30.72 12.08
N CYS A 35 19.65 -29.93 13.13
CA CYS A 35 18.38 -29.26 13.36
C CYS A 35 18.01 -28.63 12.02
N ALA A 36 16.93 -29.09 11.40
CA ALA A 36 16.25 -28.34 10.36
C ALA A 36 15.69 -27.08 11.03
N SER A 37 16.59 -26.14 11.33
CA SER A 37 16.24 -24.76 11.56
C SER A 37 15.65 -24.32 10.23
N LYS A 38 14.32 -24.38 10.13
CA LYS A 38 13.54 -23.60 9.16
C LYS A 38 14.27 -22.27 9.04
N PRO A 39 14.63 -21.77 7.86
CA PRO A 39 15.18 -20.43 7.77
C PRO A 39 14.13 -19.53 8.42
N GLN A 40 14.41 -19.12 9.65
CA GLN A 40 13.71 -18.02 10.27
C GLN A 40 14.23 -16.86 9.42
N ILE A 41 13.48 -16.53 8.36
CA ILE A 41 13.65 -15.29 7.65
C ILE A 41 13.04 -14.25 8.59
N ASN A 42 13.73 -13.98 9.69
CA ASN A 42 13.61 -12.72 10.40
C ASN A 42 14.24 -11.68 9.48
N ASN A 43 13.49 -11.29 8.44
CA ASN A 43 13.60 -9.99 7.83
C ASN A 43 12.76 -9.06 8.72
N PRO A 44 13.31 -8.45 9.80
CA PRO A 44 12.75 -7.18 10.20
C PRO A 44 12.89 -6.32 8.95
N THR A 45 11.78 -5.83 8.39
CA THR A 45 11.81 -4.71 7.47
C THR A 45 12.64 -3.62 8.15
N ARG A 46 13.93 -3.54 7.83
CA ARG A 46 14.83 -2.54 8.38
C ARG A 46 14.50 -1.25 7.68
N TYR A 47 13.54 -0.52 8.24
CA TYR A 47 13.38 0.89 7.95
C TYR A 47 14.71 1.58 8.25
N ALA A 48 15.11 2.51 7.37
CA ALA A 48 16.23 3.36 7.71
C ALA A 48 15.85 4.17 8.96
N VAL A 49 16.81 4.39 9.85
CA VAL A 49 16.58 5.30 10.98
C VAL A 49 16.27 6.68 10.41
N ALA A 50 15.12 7.24 10.78
CA ALA A 50 14.71 8.57 10.32
C ALA A 50 15.72 9.63 10.77
N PRO A 51 16.26 10.48 9.86
CA PRO A 51 16.91 11.72 10.28
C PRO A 51 15.86 12.68 10.86
N ASP A 52 16.30 13.77 11.51
CA ASP A 52 15.34 14.78 12.00
C ASP A 52 14.70 15.54 10.84
N TYR A 53 15.49 15.80 9.79
CA TYR A 53 15.07 16.48 8.56
C TYR A 53 15.52 15.71 7.30
N TYR A 54 14.78 15.89 6.21
CA TYR A 54 15.11 15.36 4.90
C TYR A 54 14.85 16.41 3.81
N THR A 55 15.84 16.68 2.96
CA THR A 55 15.68 17.56 1.81
C THR A 55 15.14 16.78 0.61
N VAL A 56 13.97 17.18 0.13
CA VAL A 56 13.27 16.59 -1.01
C VAL A 56 14.14 16.66 -2.27
N ARG A 57 14.35 15.52 -2.92
CA ARG A 57 15.09 15.39 -4.18
C ARG A 57 14.14 15.24 -5.36
N SER A 58 14.68 15.41 -6.56
CA SER A 58 13.92 15.13 -7.78
C SER A 58 13.43 13.67 -7.77
N GLY A 59 12.12 13.49 -8.00
CA GLY A 59 11.47 12.18 -7.98
C GLY A 59 10.96 11.73 -6.60
N ASP A 60 11.20 12.49 -5.54
CA ASP A 60 10.65 12.16 -4.22
C ASP A 60 9.17 12.52 -4.10
N THR A 61 8.45 11.70 -3.33
CA THR A 61 7.10 11.99 -2.85
C THR A 61 7.05 11.93 -1.34
N LEU A 62 6.12 12.65 -0.71
CA LEU A 62 5.99 12.68 0.74
C LEU A 62 5.79 11.27 1.31
N SER A 63 5.05 10.44 0.58
CA SER A 63 4.81 9.04 0.90
C SER A 63 6.06 8.16 0.73
N ALA A 64 6.83 8.28 -0.35
CA ALA A 64 8.04 7.49 -0.57
C ALA A 64 9.12 7.81 0.48
N ILE A 65 9.28 9.09 0.83
CA ILE A 65 10.16 9.53 1.91
C ILE A 65 9.69 8.93 3.23
N SER A 66 8.40 9.08 3.57
CA SER A 66 7.86 8.56 4.83
C SER A 66 8.01 7.03 4.94
N MET A 67 7.74 6.29 3.85
CA MET A 67 7.84 4.84 3.81
C MET A 67 9.28 4.34 4.02
N ARG A 68 10.27 5.04 3.46
CA ARG A 68 11.71 4.73 3.66
C ARG A 68 12.09 4.68 5.13
N TYR A 69 11.45 5.52 5.94
CA TYR A 69 11.71 5.69 7.37
C TYR A 69 10.65 5.06 8.28
N GLY A 70 9.69 4.33 7.71
CA GLY A 70 8.62 3.68 8.49
C GLY A 70 7.61 4.65 9.10
N LEU A 71 7.47 5.86 8.55
CA LEU A 71 6.58 6.91 9.04
C LEU A 71 5.27 6.94 8.27
N SER A 72 4.21 7.45 8.92
CA SER A 72 2.97 7.79 8.21
C SER A 72 3.15 9.13 7.48
N TYR A 73 2.89 9.13 6.18
CA TYR A 73 2.99 10.36 5.38
C TYR A 73 2.05 11.47 5.87
N LEU A 74 0.91 11.11 6.50
CA LEU A 74 0.00 12.08 7.11
C LEU A 74 0.63 12.72 8.35
N SER A 75 1.31 11.94 9.19
CA SER A 75 2.02 12.49 10.35
C SER A 75 3.20 13.38 9.93
N VAL A 76 3.87 13.05 8.83
CA VAL A 76 4.92 13.90 8.26
C VAL A 76 4.29 15.14 7.63
N ALA A 77 3.16 15.02 6.94
CA ALA A 77 2.43 16.17 6.39
C ALA A 77 2.03 17.15 7.49
N GLU A 78 1.40 16.66 8.56
CA GLU A 78 0.97 17.46 9.71
C GLU A 78 2.15 18.14 10.42
N MET A 79 3.27 17.43 10.59
CA MET A 79 4.48 17.99 11.21
C MET A 79 5.13 19.11 10.38
N ASN A 80 4.80 19.19 9.10
CA ASN A 80 5.34 20.15 8.14
C ASN A 80 4.26 21.09 7.56
N ASP A 81 3.07 21.12 8.17
CA ASP A 81 1.94 21.96 7.75
C ASP A 81 1.56 21.78 6.27
N ILE A 82 1.70 20.56 5.74
CA ILE A 82 1.42 20.25 4.35
C ILE A 82 -0.06 19.83 4.22
N ALA A 83 -0.88 20.74 3.71
CA ALA A 83 -2.28 20.46 3.40
C ALA A 83 -2.43 19.57 2.16
N ALA A 84 -3.60 18.95 2.02
CA ALA A 84 -4.01 18.29 0.78
C ALA A 84 -3.85 19.29 -0.40
N PRO A 85 -3.27 18.88 -1.54
CA PRO A 85 -3.04 17.51 -2.01
C PRO A 85 -1.67 16.90 -1.60
N TYR A 86 -1.07 17.32 -0.49
CA TYR A 86 0.20 16.79 0.05
C TYR A 86 1.39 16.95 -0.89
N ARG A 87 1.38 18.03 -1.67
CA ARG A 87 2.44 18.35 -2.63
C ARG A 87 3.68 18.82 -1.89
N ILE A 88 4.82 18.26 -2.28
CA ILE A 88 6.15 18.69 -1.85
C ILE A 88 6.97 19.15 -3.05
N TYR A 89 7.95 20.01 -2.82
CA TYR A 89 8.79 20.59 -3.85
C TYR A 89 10.25 20.17 -3.67
N VAL A 90 10.97 20.00 -4.78
CA VAL A 90 12.42 19.72 -4.74
C VAL A 90 13.14 20.83 -3.98
N GLY A 91 14.03 20.46 -3.07
CA GLY A 91 14.74 21.36 -2.18
C GLY A 91 13.99 21.70 -0.88
N GLN A 92 12.71 21.33 -0.75
CA GLN A 92 11.96 21.50 0.50
C GLN A 92 12.56 20.64 1.61
N SER A 93 12.74 21.21 2.81
CA SER A 93 13.16 20.46 3.99
C SER A 93 11.93 19.93 4.73
N LEU A 94 11.88 18.62 4.97
CA LEU A 94 10.79 17.93 5.66
C LEU A 94 11.27 17.40 7.02
N ARG A 95 10.54 17.74 8.07
CA ARG A 95 10.68 17.19 9.42
C ARG A 95 10.13 15.77 9.46
N LEU A 96 10.93 14.81 9.92
CA LEU A 96 10.55 13.40 9.98
C LEU A 96 10.42 12.86 11.40
N LYS A 97 10.95 13.57 12.41
CA LYS A 97 10.83 13.21 13.83
C LYS A 97 10.12 14.30 14.60
N LYS A 98 9.12 13.91 15.40
CA LYS A 98 8.55 14.77 16.43
C LYS A 98 9.59 14.83 17.54
N GLY A 99 10.27 15.97 17.68
CA GLY A 99 11.26 16.15 18.74
C GLY A 99 10.63 15.80 20.09
N GLY A 100 11.21 14.83 20.80
CA GLY A 100 10.83 14.44 22.16
C GLY A 100 11.25 15.49 23.19
N GLY A 101 10.98 16.76 22.92
CA GLY A 101 11.21 17.88 23.82
C GLY A 101 9.91 18.21 24.54
N ASN A 102 9.94 18.15 25.86
CA ASN A 102 8.91 18.68 26.74
C ASN A 102 8.37 20.02 26.22
N VAL A 103 7.04 20.14 26.23
CA VAL A 103 6.32 21.39 26.01
C VAL A 103 6.87 22.43 26.99
N THR A 104 7.62 23.41 26.47
CA THR A 104 7.67 24.73 27.08
C THR A 104 7.03 25.68 26.09
N ARG A 105 5.81 26.07 26.44
CA ARG A 105 5.05 27.13 25.81
C ARG A 105 5.83 28.44 26.01
N SER A 106 6.54 28.90 24.98
CA SER A 106 7.10 30.24 24.97
C SER A 106 6.07 31.20 24.37
N THR A 107 5.32 31.85 25.25
CA THR A 107 4.51 33.02 24.95
C THR A 107 5.37 34.25 24.65
N THR A 108 4.95 34.98 23.60
CA THR A 108 5.15 36.42 23.30
C THR A 108 6.55 36.94 22.94
N LYS A 109 6.72 37.46 21.72
CA LYS A 109 6.57 38.90 21.38
C LYS A 109 6.57 39.12 19.85
N PRO A 110 5.75 40.04 19.29
CA PRO A 110 5.61 40.22 17.85
C PRO A 110 6.73 41.10 17.28
N LEU A 111 7.23 40.74 16.09
CA LEU A 111 8.11 41.61 15.30
C LEU A 111 7.28 42.42 14.31
N THR A 112 7.44 43.71 14.45
CA THR A 112 6.85 44.80 13.67
C THR A 112 7.22 44.70 12.19
N SER A 113 6.19 44.91 11.37
CA SER A 113 6.16 45.37 9.98
C SER A 113 7.43 46.08 9.48
N ASN A 114 7.90 45.69 8.28
CA ASN A 114 8.23 46.63 7.20
C ASN A 114 8.20 45.94 5.81
N GLU A 115 7.37 46.52 4.92
CA GLU A 115 7.44 46.55 3.44
C GLU A 115 6.86 45.38 2.59
N PRO A 116 6.33 45.64 1.37
CA PRO A 116 5.42 46.69 0.88
C PRO A 116 4.02 46.14 0.49
N GLN A 117 3.00 46.99 0.53
CA GLN A 117 1.62 46.65 0.14
C GLN A 117 1.52 46.42 -1.39
N ILE A 118 1.40 45.16 -1.81
CA ILE A 118 0.90 44.84 -3.16
C ILE A 118 -0.59 45.15 -3.19
N GLN A 119 -0.95 46.19 -3.95
CA GLN A 119 -2.33 46.50 -4.29
C GLN A 119 -2.99 45.29 -4.96
N ARG A 120 -4.03 44.72 -4.33
CA ARG A 120 -4.91 43.76 -4.99
C ARG A 120 -5.70 44.49 -6.08
N GLN A 121 -5.20 44.42 -7.31
CA GLN A 121 -6.05 44.64 -8.48
C GLN A 121 -7.11 43.53 -8.51
N THR A 122 -8.38 43.93 -8.43
CA THR A 122 -9.51 43.01 -8.58
C THR A 122 -9.71 42.75 -10.07
N ILE A 123 -9.22 41.62 -10.56
CA ILE A 123 -9.59 41.12 -11.88
C ILE A 123 -11.00 40.53 -11.74
N LYS A 124 -11.99 41.17 -12.35
CA LYS A 124 -13.34 40.58 -12.50
C LYS A 124 -13.21 39.35 -13.40
N LEU A 125 -13.42 38.18 -12.81
CA LEU A 125 -13.50 36.90 -13.51
C LEU A 125 -14.81 36.87 -14.33
N PRO A 126 -14.80 36.45 -15.61
CA PRO A 126 -16.03 36.31 -16.38
C PRO A 126 -16.92 35.23 -15.78
N THR A 127 -18.12 35.59 -15.38
CA THR A 127 -19.18 34.68 -14.97
C THR A 127 -19.62 33.87 -16.20
N GLN A 128 -19.21 32.61 -16.32
CA GLN A 128 -19.90 31.69 -17.23
C GLN A 128 -21.18 31.22 -16.56
N GLN A 129 -22.27 31.78 -17.08
CA GLN A 129 -23.65 31.47 -16.82
C GLN A 129 -23.94 29.98 -17.11
N PRO A 130 -24.51 29.21 -16.17
CA PRO A 130 -25.07 27.90 -16.49
C PRO A 130 -26.27 28.09 -17.41
N THR A 131 -26.17 27.65 -18.67
CA THR A 131 -27.32 27.49 -19.54
C THR A 131 -28.10 26.24 -19.10
N SER A 132 -29.27 26.47 -18.51
CA SER A 132 -30.31 25.45 -18.40
C SER A 132 -30.86 25.11 -19.79
N PRO A 133 -31.06 23.84 -20.14
CA PRO A 133 -32.06 23.46 -21.12
C PRO A 133 -33.39 23.22 -20.40
N THR A 134 -34.32 24.15 -20.59
CA THR A 134 -35.75 23.93 -20.35
C THR A 134 -36.30 23.05 -21.47
N GLY A 135 -36.88 21.92 -21.11
CA GLY A 135 -37.63 21.04 -22.00
C GLY A 135 -38.65 20.24 -21.18
N THR A 136 -39.84 20.80 -21.04
CA THR A 136 -41.03 20.17 -20.47
C THR A 136 -41.52 19.02 -21.34
N THR A 137 -41.61 17.82 -20.78
CA THR A 137 -42.57 16.79 -21.22
C THR A 137 -43.19 16.10 -20.01
N THR A 138 -44.52 16.19 -19.99
CA THR A 138 -45.59 15.54 -19.22
C THR A 138 -45.24 14.33 -18.35
N ALA A 139 -45.72 14.41 -17.10
CA ALA A 139 -45.65 13.37 -16.08
C ALA A 139 -46.35 12.06 -16.47
N GLN A 140 -45.62 10.95 -16.34
CA GLN A 140 -46.21 9.65 -16.03
C GLN A 140 -45.90 9.33 -14.56
N PRO A 141 -46.85 8.85 -13.75
CA PRO A 141 -46.57 8.37 -12.41
C PRO A 141 -45.87 7.01 -12.49
N VAL A 142 -44.54 7.03 -12.63
CA VAL A 142 -43.73 5.86 -12.31
C VAL A 142 -43.36 5.94 -10.85
N THR A 143 -43.96 5.03 -10.08
CA THR A 143 -43.65 4.74 -8.69
C THR A 143 -42.12 4.72 -8.53
N PRO A 144 -41.53 5.62 -7.72
CA PRO A 144 -40.11 5.54 -7.40
C PRO A 144 -39.84 4.16 -6.79
N PRO A 145 -38.77 3.45 -7.21
CA PRO A 145 -38.22 2.37 -6.39
C PRO A 145 -38.08 2.91 -4.96
N PRO A 146 -38.45 2.14 -3.92
CA PRO A 146 -38.49 2.68 -2.57
C PRO A 146 -37.12 3.26 -2.25
N VAL A 147 -37.09 4.57 -1.98
CA VAL A 147 -35.94 5.25 -1.39
C VAL A 147 -35.71 4.55 -0.07
N GLN A 148 -34.80 3.56 -0.07
CA GLN A 148 -34.38 2.91 1.15
C GLN A 148 -33.72 3.98 1.99
N THR A 149 -34.49 4.51 2.94
CA THR A 149 -34.00 5.29 4.06
C THR A 149 -33.21 4.31 4.91
N THR A 150 -31.94 4.08 4.59
CA THR A 150 -31.07 3.31 5.45
C THR A 150 -30.74 4.17 6.66
N THR A 151 -31.49 3.91 7.73
CA THR A 151 -31.19 4.32 9.09
C THR A 151 -29.71 4.07 9.36
N THR A 152 -28.93 5.14 9.54
CA THR A 152 -27.53 5.09 9.94
C THR A 152 -27.43 4.59 11.37
N VAL A 153 -27.46 3.27 11.55
CA VAL A 153 -26.83 2.64 12.72
C VAL A 153 -25.34 2.61 12.45
N GLN A 154 -24.60 3.49 13.14
CA GLN A 154 -23.16 3.32 13.30
C GLN A 154 -22.96 1.91 13.89
N SER A 155 -22.56 0.98 13.03
CA SER A 155 -22.18 -0.35 13.50
C SER A 155 -20.96 -0.18 14.39
N THR A 156 -21.05 -0.61 15.65
CA THR A 156 -19.90 -0.61 16.58
C THR A 156 -18.94 -1.76 16.31
N GLN A 157 -19.17 -2.52 15.22
CA GLN A 157 -18.41 -3.70 14.83
C GLN A 157 -18.11 -3.64 13.33
N LEU A 158 -16.85 -3.89 12.95
CA LEU A 158 -16.48 -4.01 11.53
C LEU A 158 -17.21 -5.18 10.89
N ARG A 159 -18.09 -4.88 9.93
CA ARG A 159 -18.66 -5.87 9.02
C ARG A 159 -17.89 -5.85 7.70
N TRP A 160 -17.20 -6.93 7.41
CA TRP A 160 -16.44 -7.10 6.18
C TRP A 160 -17.29 -7.66 5.05
N VAL A 161 -17.15 -7.09 3.87
CA VAL A 161 -17.75 -7.57 2.61
C VAL A 161 -16.67 -7.68 1.53
N LYS A 162 -16.94 -8.51 0.51
CA LYS A 162 -16.01 -8.71 -0.60
C LYS A 162 -15.87 -7.40 -1.41
N PRO A 163 -14.65 -6.94 -1.73
CA PRO A 163 -14.44 -5.67 -2.42
C PRO A 163 -14.64 -5.75 -3.95
N SER A 164 -14.78 -6.96 -4.51
CA SER A 164 -15.04 -7.21 -5.94
C SER A 164 -15.76 -8.54 -6.12
N ASN A 165 -16.60 -8.66 -7.14
CA ASN A 165 -17.25 -9.94 -7.48
C ASN A 165 -16.32 -10.90 -8.26
N GLY A 166 -15.17 -10.42 -8.73
CA GLY A 166 -14.22 -11.22 -9.50
C GLY A 166 -13.61 -12.41 -8.74
N SER A 167 -13.00 -13.32 -9.50
CA SER A 167 -12.24 -14.45 -8.96
C SER A 167 -10.91 -13.98 -8.38
N VAL A 168 -10.45 -14.62 -7.31
CA VAL A 168 -9.11 -14.37 -6.76
C VAL A 168 -8.07 -14.98 -7.70
N ILE A 169 -7.21 -14.13 -8.28
CA ILE A 169 -6.15 -14.52 -9.22
C ILE A 169 -4.75 -14.53 -8.57
N ALA A 170 -4.62 -13.91 -7.40
CA ALA A 170 -3.41 -14.03 -6.59
C ALA A 170 -3.73 -13.84 -5.11
N ASN A 171 -3.07 -14.64 -4.27
CA ASN A 171 -3.22 -14.60 -2.82
C ASN A 171 -2.09 -13.79 -2.17
N TYR A 172 -2.32 -13.36 -0.93
CA TYR A 172 -1.33 -12.70 -0.10
C TYR A 172 -0.08 -13.58 0.04
N ASN A 173 1.06 -13.01 -0.33
CA ASN A 173 2.34 -13.69 -0.26
C ASN A 173 3.48 -12.65 -0.22
N ILE A 174 3.95 -12.34 0.99
CA ILE A 174 5.03 -11.37 1.19
C ILE A 174 6.34 -11.80 0.54
N ALA A 175 6.65 -13.10 0.50
CA ALA A 175 7.87 -13.61 -0.15
C ALA A 175 7.90 -13.30 -1.66
N ASN A 176 6.72 -13.29 -2.30
CA ASN A 176 6.53 -12.93 -3.70
C ASN A 176 6.14 -11.45 -3.89
N ASN A 177 6.30 -10.61 -2.86
CA ASN A 177 5.95 -9.19 -2.86
C ASN A 177 4.46 -8.91 -3.17
N ILE A 178 3.56 -9.84 -2.83
CA ILE A 178 2.11 -9.67 -2.93
C ILE A 178 1.58 -9.31 -1.53
N LYS A 179 1.28 -8.02 -1.32
CA LYS A 179 0.91 -7.45 0.00
C LYS A 179 -0.61 -7.48 0.28
N GLY A 180 -1.37 -8.18 -0.54
CA GLY A 180 -2.82 -8.25 -0.48
C GLY A 180 -3.37 -9.42 -1.28
N ILE A 181 -4.60 -9.33 -1.75
CA ILE A 181 -5.20 -10.28 -2.69
C ILE A 181 -5.54 -9.56 -3.99
N ARG A 182 -5.49 -10.30 -5.11
CA ARG A 182 -5.82 -9.76 -6.43
C ARG A 182 -7.09 -10.39 -6.93
N PHE A 183 -8.05 -9.57 -7.34
CA PHE A 183 -9.28 -10.00 -7.99
C PHE A 183 -9.18 -9.70 -9.49
N GLY A 184 -9.39 -10.72 -10.32
CA GLY A 184 -9.52 -10.52 -11.76
C GLY A 184 -10.86 -9.90 -12.11
N GLY A 185 -10.94 -9.24 -13.26
CA GLY A 185 -12.16 -8.63 -13.75
C GLY A 185 -11.93 -7.86 -15.04
N ASN A 186 -12.96 -7.13 -15.47
CA ASN A 186 -12.93 -6.29 -16.66
C ASN A 186 -12.76 -4.82 -16.30
N GLN A 187 -12.30 -4.03 -17.26
CA GLN A 187 -12.21 -2.58 -17.08
C GLN A 187 -13.61 -1.99 -16.87
N GLY A 188 -13.75 -1.19 -15.81
CA GLY A 188 -15.04 -0.61 -15.43
C GLY A 188 -15.81 -1.39 -14.37
N ASP A 189 -15.40 -2.63 -14.06
CA ASP A 189 -16.08 -3.46 -13.05
C ASP A 189 -16.14 -2.72 -11.69
N PRO A 190 -17.25 -2.82 -10.96
CA PRO A 190 -17.42 -2.09 -9.71
C PRO A 190 -16.48 -2.62 -8.63
N ILE A 191 -15.86 -1.69 -7.90
CA ILE A 191 -15.10 -1.94 -6.69
C ILE A 191 -15.84 -1.36 -5.49
N PHE A 192 -15.99 -2.17 -4.46
CA PHE A 192 -16.79 -1.85 -3.27
C PHE A 192 -15.94 -1.62 -2.03
N ALA A 193 -16.37 -0.71 -1.16
CA ALA A 193 -15.80 -0.57 0.17
C ALA A 193 -16.03 -1.85 0.97
N ALA A 194 -14.96 -2.38 1.57
CA ALA A 194 -14.96 -3.66 2.24
C ALA A 194 -15.56 -3.57 3.65
N ALA A 195 -15.55 -2.38 4.25
CA ALA A 195 -16.17 -2.10 5.53
C ALA A 195 -16.53 -0.60 5.61
N ASP A 196 -17.34 -0.24 6.59
CA ASP A 196 -17.64 1.15 6.94
C ASP A 196 -16.35 1.90 7.29
N GLY A 197 -16.18 3.12 6.80
CA GLY A 197 -14.96 3.88 7.08
C GLY A 197 -14.91 5.26 6.43
N GLN A 198 -13.76 5.91 6.56
CA GLN A 198 -13.48 7.21 5.95
C GLN A 198 -12.37 7.07 4.91
N VAL A 199 -12.62 7.61 3.72
CA VAL A 199 -11.61 7.71 2.66
C VAL A 199 -10.52 8.68 3.11
N VAL A 200 -9.31 8.17 3.30
CA VAL A 200 -8.14 8.97 3.70
C VAL A 200 -7.25 9.35 2.51
N TYR A 201 -7.44 8.69 1.37
CA TYR A 201 -6.72 8.97 0.13
C TYR A 201 -7.54 8.55 -1.09
N ALA A 202 -7.55 9.36 -2.15
CA ALA A 202 -8.18 9.07 -3.44
C ALA A 202 -7.45 9.87 -4.53
N ALA A 203 -6.32 9.35 -5.01
CA ALA A 203 -5.46 10.02 -6.00
C ALA A 203 -4.52 9.02 -6.70
N ASP A 204 -3.74 9.51 -7.67
CA ASP A 204 -2.79 8.76 -8.51
C ASP A 204 -1.31 8.95 -8.11
N GLY A 205 -1.05 9.65 -7.00
CA GLY A 205 0.30 10.00 -6.52
C GLY A 205 1.17 8.85 -6.03
N LEU A 206 0.73 7.59 -6.17
CA LEU A 206 1.47 6.39 -5.77
C LEU A 206 1.67 5.49 -6.99
N LYS A 207 2.83 5.62 -7.63
CA LYS A 207 3.07 5.02 -8.96
C LYS A 207 2.89 3.51 -8.97
N GLU A 208 3.34 2.79 -7.93
CA GLU A 208 3.17 1.34 -7.85
C GLU A 208 1.71 0.89 -7.66
N TYR A 209 0.80 1.79 -7.27
CA TYR A 209 -0.61 1.51 -7.05
C TYR A 209 -1.54 2.15 -8.09
N GLY A 210 -1.00 3.00 -8.98
CA GLY A 210 -1.80 3.79 -9.89
C GLY A 210 -2.82 4.65 -9.16
N ASN A 211 -4.04 4.70 -9.70
CA ASN A 211 -5.15 5.35 -9.02
C ASN A 211 -5.54 4.50 -7.80
N LEU A 212 -5.39 5.08 -6.62
CA LEU A 212 -5.55 4.38 -5.35
C LEU A 212 -6.61 5.06 -4.49
N VAL A 213 -7.47 4.24 -3.89
CA VAL A 213 -8.33 4.63 -2.77
C VAL A 213 -7.83 3.97 -1.50
N LEU A 214 -7.66 4.73 -0.42
CA LEU A 214 -7.41 4.21 0.92
C LEU A 214 -8.58 4.55 1.82
N VAL A 215 -9.10 3.56 2.55
CA VAL A 215 -10.18 3.75 3.52
C VAL A 215 -9.66 3.37 4.89
N LYS A 216 -9.75 4.29 5.85
CA LYS A 216 -9.50 4.05 7.27
C LYS A 216 -10.80 3.59 7.92
N HIS A 217 -10.71 2.53 8.71
CA HIS A 217 -11.81 1.98 9.47
C HIS A 217 -11.55 2.16 10.98
N ILE A 218 -12.47 1.67 11.80
CA ILE A 218 -12.24 1.56 13.25
C ILE A 218 -11.17 0.48 13.55
N ASP A 219 -10.75 0.35 14.80
CA ASP A 219 -9.81 -0.68 15.28
C ASP A 219 -8.45 -0.73 14.55
N GLY A 220 -8.00 0.40 14.00
CA GLY A 220 -6.67 0.53 13.38
C GLY A 220 -6.56 -0.06 11.96
N TYR A 221 -7.68 -0.48 11.36
CA TYR A 221 -7.69 -1.04 10.01
C TYR A 221 -7.62 0.03 8.92
N ILE A 222 -6.83 -0.24 7.89
CA ILE A 222 -6.80 0.54 6.64
C ILE A 222 -6.88 -0.44 5.47
N THR A 223 -7.79 -0.19 4.53
CA THR A 223 -7.87 -0.93 3.26
C THR A 223 -7.36 -0.10 2.10
N ALA A 224 -6.76 -0.76 1.12
CA ALA A 224 -6.24 -0.16 -0.10
C ALA A 224 -6.88 -0.81 -1.32
N TYR A 225 -7.34 0.02 -2.25
CA TYR A 225 -7.95 -0.38 -3.52
C TYR A 225 -7.13 0.24 -4.65
N ALA A 226 -6.24 -0.54 -5.25
CA ALA A 226 -5.30 -0.06 -6.25
C ALA A 226 -5.73 -0.37 -7.69
N HIS A 227 -5.02 0.23 -8.63
CA HIS A 227 -5.15 0.02 -10.08
C HIS A 227 -6.49 0.47 -10.68
N ASN A 228 -7.21 1.36 -10.01
CA ASN A 228 -8.53 1.79 -10.47
C ASN A 228 -8.45 2.52 -11.82
N SER A 229 -9.46 2.35 -12.69
CA SER A 229 -9.62 3.21 -13.86
C SER A 229 -10.25 4.56 -13.47
N LYS A 230 -11.19 4.53 -12.51
CA LYS A 230 -11.91 5.71 -12.03
C LYS A 230 -12.18 5.62 -10.53
N MET A 231 -12.05 6.75 -9.83
CA MET A 231 -12.44 6.89 -8.42
C MET A 231 -13.78 7.62 -8.35
N LEU A 232 -14.72 7.06 -7.58
CA LEU A 232 -16.06 7.63 -7.37
C LEU A 232 -16.20 8.34 -6.02
N VAL A 233 -15.13 8.31 -5.23
CA VAL A 233 -15.05 8.93 -3.91
C VAL A 233 -13.87 9.92 -3.84
N LYS A 234 -13.90 10.79 -2.84
CA LYS A 234 -12.86 11.78 -2.57
C LYS A 234 -12.33 11.64 -1.14
N SER A 235 -11.11 12.14 -0.90
CA SER A 235 -10.56 12.20 0.46
C SER A 235 -11.50 12.95 1.42
N GLY A 236 -11.63 12.45 2.65
CA GLY A 236 -12.53 12.93 3.69
C GLY A 236 -13.94 12.33 3.64
N GLN A 237 -14.35 11.70 2.53
CA GLN A 237 -15.68 11.12 2.37
C GLN A 237 -15.86 9.89 3.26
N THR A 238 -17.02 9.78 3.91
CA THR A 238 -17.42 8.56 4.62
C THR A 238 -18.05 7.58 3.64
N VAL A 239 -17.73 6.30 3.78
CA VAL A 239 -18.24 5.20 2.97
C VAL A 239 -18.80 4.09 3.84
N THR A 240 -19.79 3.36 3.33
CA THR A 240 -20.37 2.20 3.99
C THR A 240 -19.92 0.89 3.32
N ALA A 241 -19.92 -0.21 4.06
CA ALA A 241 -19.60 -1.53 3.55
C ALA A 241 -20.54 -1.88 2.36
N GLY A 242 -19.95 -2.26 1.23
CA GLY A 242 -20.67 -2.59 0.00
C GLY A 242 -20.95 -1.38 -0.90
N GLN A 243 -20.63 -0.15 -0.48
CA GLN A 243 -20.75 1.02 -1.33
C GLN A 243 -19.76 0.95 -2.50
N LYS A 244 -20.21 1.24 -3.73
CA LYS A 244 -19.33 1.38 -4.90
C LYS A 244 -18.44 2.61 -4.72
N ILE A 245 -17.12 2.42 -4.71
CA ILE A 245 -16.14 3.49 -4.46
C ILE A 245 -15.24 3.77 -5.67
N ALA A 246 -15.09 2.82 -6.58
CA ALA A 246 -14.23 2.92 -7.73
C ALA A 246 -14.67 1.97 -8.86
N GLU A 247 -13.98 2.08 -9.99
CA GLU A 247 -14.09 1.18 -11.13
C GLU A 247 -12.73 0.55 -11.40
N MET A 248 -12.73 -0.76 -11.65
CA MET A 248 -11.53 -1.55 -11.87
C MET A 248 -10.81 -1.08 -13.14
N GLY A 249 -9.49 -1.18 -13.14
CA GLY A 249 -8.66 -0.83 -14.27
C GLY A 249 -7.30 -1.50 -14.18
N SER A 250 -6.34 -0.91 -14.88
CA SER A 250 -4.95 -1.36 -14.96
C SER A 250 -3.96 -0.22 -14.65
N SER A 251 -4.39 0.84 -13.96
CA SER A 251 -3.51 1.98 -13.70
C SER A 251 -2.31 1.54 -12.85
N GLY A 252 -1.09 1.70 -13.37
CA GLY A 252 0.12 1.21 -12.68
C GLY A 252 0.28 -0.33 -12.65
N ALA A 253 -0.52 -1.09 -13.40
CA ALA A 253 -0.42 -2.54 -13.56
C ALA A 253 -0.37 -2.95 -15.05
N SER A 254 0.01 -4.19 -15.33
CA SER A 254 0.04 -4.75 -16.70
C SER A 254 -1.27 -5.40 -17.14
N SER A 255 -2.22 -5.59 -16.23
CA SER A 255 -3.50 -6.25 -16.46
C SER A 255 -4.60 -5.58 -15.66
N THR A 256 -5.84 -5.65 -16.15
CA THR A 256 -7.00 -5.18 -15.40
C THR A 256 -7.28 -6.09 -14.20
N MET A 257 -7.15 -5.54 -13.00
CA MET A 257 -7.41 -6.25 -11.75
C MET A 257 -7.57 -5.27 -10.58
N LEU A 258 -8.19 -5.73 -9.50
CA LEU A 258 -8.13 -5.05 -8.20
C LEU A 258 -7.03 -5.68 -7.37
N GLU A 259 -6.05 -4.89 -6.94
CA GLU A 259 -5.18 -5.27 -5.82
C GLU A 259 -5.77 -4.69 -4.52
N PHE A 260 -6.27 -5.58 -3.67
CA PHE A 260 -6.87 -5.25 -2.39
C PHE A 260 -5.92 -5.59 -1.24
N GLN A 261 -5.51 -4.59 -0.47
CA GLN A 261 -4.65 -4.80 0.70
C GLN A 261 -5.38 -4.40 1.97
N VAL A 262 -5.04 -5.09 3.06
CA VAL A 262 -5.47 -4.73 4.41
C VAL A 262 -4.25 -4.48 5.26
N ARG A 263 -4.27 -3.40 6.02
CA ARG A 263 -3.28 -3.06 7.03
C ARG A 263 -3.93 -2.93 8.39
N LEU A 264 -3.27 -3.45 9.41
CA LEU A 264 -3.61 -3.23 10.81
C LEU A 264 -2.43 -2.50 11.46
N ASP A 265 -2.68 -1.31 12.01
CA ASP A 265 -1.65 -0.46 12.58
C ASP A 265 -0.46 -0.22 11.61
N GLY A 266 -0.80 -0.06 10.33
CA GLY A 266 0.15 0.17 9.24
C GLY A 266 0.84 -1.08 8.68
N LYS A 267 0.74 -2.24 9.33
CA LYS A 267 1.35 -3.51 8.90
C LYS A 267 0.43 -4.29 7.96
N PRO A 268 0.91 -4.78 6.80
CA PRO A 268 0.09 -5.56 5.88
C PRO A 268 -0.25 -6.92 6.50
N ILE A 269 -1.53 -7.27 6.52
CA ILE A 269 -2.04 -8.55 6.98
C ILE A 269 -2.69 -9.31 5.82
N ASN A 270 -2.87 -10.62 5.95
CA ASN A 270 -3.57 -11.41 4.95
C ASN A 270 -5.08 -11.05 4.94
N PRO A 271 -5.62 -10.47 3.84
CA PRO A 271 -7.03 -10.11 3.74
C PRO A 271 -8.00 -11.30 3.86
N ALA A 272 -7.52 -12.52 3.53
CA ALA A 272 -8.31 -13.74 3.65
C ALA A 272 -8.76 -14.06 5.08
N ASN A 273 -8.08 -13.52 6.08
CA ASN A 273 -8.40 -13.77 7.49
C ASN A 273 -9.64 -13.01 7.98
N ILE A 274 -10.10 -12.00 7.23
CA ILE A 274 -11.19 -11.12 7.65
C ILE A 274 -12.28 -10.96 6.59
N LEU A 275 -11.96 -11.21 5.31
CA LEU A 275 -12.94 -11.14 4.24
C LEU A 275 -13.73 -12.46 4.12
N PRO A 276 -15.03 -12.40 3.82
CA PRO A 276 -15.81 -13.57 3.44
C PRO A 276 -15.50 -13.94 1.98
N ILE A 277 -14.37 -14.62 1.74
CA ILE A 277 -13.91 -15.00 0.38
C ILE A 277 -14.13 -16.49 0.03
N ASN A 278 -15.06 -17.16 0.70
CA ASN A 278 -15.41 -18.57 0.43
C ASN A 278 -16.30 -18.71 -0.81
#